data_AF-C0CM56-F1
#
_entry.id   AF-C0CM56-F1
#
_cell.length_a   1.000
_cell.length_b   1.000
_cell.length_c   1.000
_cell.angle_alpha   90.00
_cell.angle_beta   90.00
_cell.angle_gamma   90.00
#
_symmetry.space_group_name_H-M   'P 1'
#
loop_
_entity.id
_entity.type
_entity.pdbx_description
1 polymer ?
#
loop_
_entity_poly.entity_id
_entity_poly.type
_entity_poly.pdbx_seq_one_letter_code
_entity_poly.pdbx_strand_id
1 'polypeptide(L)'
;MTEIIDGMTHEMVGSDSFEQFMNRPLPHNGQAYIQRDYKTGKDYICCPFCGKKNFPLTPGAHITGQKFKCKGSNCREIFEVNV
;
A
#
# COMPACT_ATOMS: atom_id res chain seq x y z
N MET A 1 -4.31 32.47 -34.54
CA MET A 1 -5.09 31.34 -33.95
C MET A 1 -4.17 30.14 -33.70
N THR A 2 -2.98 30.40 -33.14
CA THR A 2 -1.93 29.39 -32.87
C THR A 2 -1.31 29.58 -31.48
N GLU A 3 -1.72 30.62 -30.74
CA GLU A 3 -1.11 31.01 -29.46
C GLU A 3 -1.82 30.40 -28.24
N ILE A 4 -2.97 29.73 -28.44
CA ILE A 4 -3.75 29.13 -27.34
C ILE A 4 -3.17 27.77 -26.92
N ILE A 5 -2.43 27.09 -27.81
CA ILE A 5 -1.91 25.74 -27.54
C ILE A 5 -0.62 25.78 -26.70
N ASP A 6 0.14 26.87 -26.74
CA ASP A 6 1.43 26.98 -26.04
C ASP A 6 1.29 27.34 -24.54
N GLY A 7 0.09 27.73 -24.11
CA GLY A 7 -0.22 28.05 -22.71
C GLY A 7 -0.62 26.84 -21.85
N MET A 8 -0.94 25.69 -22.45
CA MET A 8 -1.36 24.49 -21.70
C MET A 8 -0.23 23.50 -21.41
N THR A 9 0.97 23.71 -21.98
CA THR A 9 2.15 22.86 -21.75
C THR A 9 3.02 23.36 -20.60
N HIS A 10 2.72 24.54 -20.04
CA HIS A 10 3.52 25.22 -19.02
C HIS A 10 2.90 25.20 -17.61
N GLU A 11 2.11 24.18 -17.28
CA GLU A 11 1.71 23.86 -15.90
C GLU A 11 2.00 22.39 -15.53
N MET A 12 3.00 21.77 -16.18
CA MET A 12 3.61 20.51 -15.71
C MET A 12 4.93 20.75 -14.99
N VAL A 13 5.13 21.96 -14.43
CA VAL A 13 6.22 22.29 -13.51
C VAL A 13 5.62 22.65 -12.16
N GLY A 14 4.90 21.70 -11.60
CA GLY A 14 4.58 21.68 -10.17
C GLY A 14 5.54 20.71 -9.51
N SER A 15 6.59 21.23 -8.88
CA SER A 15 7.53 20.52 -8.02
C SER A 15 6.87 20.03 -6.73
N ASP A 16 5.69 19.44 -6.83
CA ASP A 16 4.90 18.84 -5.76
C ASP A 16 4.71 17.36 -6.09
N SER A 17 5.83 16.66 -5.91
CA SER A 17 5.99 15.23 -5.64
C SER A 17 4.90 14.33 -6.18
N PHE A 18 5.19 13.66 -7.30
CA PHE A 18 4.50 12.43 -7.75
C PHE A 18 4.23 11.43 -6.61
N GLU A 19 5.05 11.47 -5.55
CA GLU A 19 4.85 10.78 -4.27
C GLU A 19 3.52 11.06 -3.56
N GLN A 20 2.84 12.19 -3.79
CA GLN A 20 1.52 12.49 -3.21
C GLN A 20 0.40 11.65 -3.84
N PHE A 21 0.59 11.23 -5.08
CA PHE A 21 -0.34 10.36 -5.81
C PHE A 21 0.03 8.88 -5.71
N MET A 22 1.22 8.58 -5.18
CA MET A 22 1.71 7.23 -4.97
C MET A 22 1.56 6.85 -3.50
N ASN A 23 1.20 5.59 -3.24
CA ASN A 23 1.32 5.09 -1.87
C ASN A 23 2.81 5.14 -1.48
N ARG A 24 3.12 5.67 -0.29
CA ARG A 24 4.48 5.62 0.25
C ARG A 24 5.02 4.19 0.16
N PRO A 25 6.32 4.01 -0.18
CA PRO A 25 6.92 2.69 -0.21
C PRO A 25 6.68 2.00 1.13
N LEU A 26 6.30 0.72 1.05
CA LEU A 26 6.02 -0.07 2.24
C LEU A 26 7.29 -0.13 3.11
N PRO A 27 7.17 -0.04 4.44
CA PRO A 27 8.32 -0.17 5.30
C PRO A 27 8.97 -1.54 5.06
N HIS A 28 10.26 -1.53 4.68
CA HIS A 28 11.04 -2.74 4.43
C HIS A 28 11.45 -3.48 5.72
N ASN A 29 10.82 -3.18 6.85
CA ASN A 29 11.11 -3.75 8.16
C ASN A 29 10.45 -5.13 8.39
N GLY A 30 9.89 -5.74 7.34
CA GLY A 30 9.19 -7.03 7.44
C GLY A 30 7.86 -6.96 8.20
N GLN A 31 7.35 -5.75 8.46
CA GLN A 31 6.07 -5.52 9.11
C GLN A 31 4.94 -5.50 8.09
N ALA A 32 3.88 -6.25 8.37
CA ALA A 32 2.65 -6.21 7.59
C ALA A 32 2.06 -4.79 7.58
N TYR A 33 1.37 -4.48 6.49
CA TYR A 33 0.61 -3.24 6.36
C TYR A 33 -0.87 -3.56 6.16
N ILE A 34 -1.71 -2.58 6.48
CA ILE A 34 -3.15 -2.69 6.34
C ILE A 34 -3.55 -2.08 4.99
N GLN A 35 -4.35 -2.80 4.23
CA GLN A 35 -4.96 -2.29 3.01
C GLN A 35 -6.47 -2.47 3.06
N ARG A 36 -7.20 -1.38 2.84
CA ARG A 36 -8.65 -1.41 2.68
C ARG A 36 -9.02 -1.98 1.31
N ASP A 37 -9.93 -2.94 1.29
CA ASP A 37 -10.50 -3.47 0.06
C ASP A 37 -11.58 -2.55 -0.50
N TYR A 38 -11.37 -2.00 -1.70
CA TYR A 38 -12.28 -1.02 -2.31
C TYR A 38 -13.68 -1.58 -2.62
N LYS A 39 -13.81 -2.90 -2.81
CA LYS A 39 -15.09 -3.54 -3.11
C LYS A 39 -15.95 -3.77 -1.87
N THR A 40 -15.31 -4.18 -0.77
CA THR A 40 -16.01 -4.64 0.44
C THR A 40 -15.89 -3.69 1.63
N GLY A 41 -14.99 -2.70 1.55
CA GLY A 41 -14.66 -1.80 2.66
C GLY A 41 -13.88 -2.45 3.81
N LYS A 42 -13.56 -3.76 3.71
CA LYS A 42 -12.86 -4.50 4.76
C LYS A 42 -11.37 -4.24 4.73
N ASP A 43 -10.78 -4.12 5.91
CA ASP A 43 -9.33 -3.99 6.06
C ASP A 43 -8.67 -5.36 6.04
N TYR A 44 -7.54 -5.48 5.35
CA TYR A 44 -6.77 -6.72 5.23
C TYR A 44 -5.34 -6.51 5.66
N ILE A 45 -4.79 -7.54 6.31
CA ILE A 45 -3.35 -7.64 6.55
C ILE A 45 -2.67 -8.13 5.28
N CYS A 46 -1.73 -7.33 4.78
CA CYS A 46 -0.99 -7.60 3.56
C CYS A 46 0.47 -7.97 3.86
N CYS A 47 1.00 -8.91 3.09
CA CYS A 47 2.41 -9.30 3.18
C CYS A 47 3.30 -8.14 2.70
N PRO A 48 4.31 -7.72 3.48
CA PRO A 48 5.21 -6.62 3.08
C PRO A 48 6.12 -6.97 1.90
N PHE A 49 6.35 -8.26 1.65
CA PHE A 49 7.29 -8.72 0.62
C PHE A 49 6.64 -8.82 -0.78
N CYS A 50 5.40 -9.30 -0.85
CA CYS A 50 4.72 -9.54 -2.13
C CYS A 50 3.38 -8.80 -2.29
N GLY A 51 2.96 -8.03 -1.29
CA GLY A 51 1.71 -7.27 -1.29
C GLY A 51 0.44 -8.11 -1.24
N LYS A 52 0.53 -9.44 -1.09
CA LYS A 52 -0.63 -10.32 -1.06
C LYS A 52 -1.48 -10.09 0.19
N LYS A 53 -2.79 -9.89 0.00
CA LYS A 53 -3.81 -9.91 1.05
C LYS A 53 -3.83 -11.30 1.71
N ASN A 54 -3.51 -11.39 3.00
CA ASN A 54 -3.38 -12.68 3.69
C ASN A 54 -4.64 -13.05 4.48
N PHE A 55 -5.18 -12.14 5.28
CA PHE A 55 -6.41 -12.35 6.04
C PHE A 55 -7.08 -11.01 6.37
N PRO A 56 -8.42 -11.02 6.51
CA PRO A 56 -9.15 -9.83 6.93
C PRO A 56 -8.77 -9.46 8.37
N LEU A 57 -8.64 -8.16 8.62
CA LEU A 57 -8.52 -7.61 9.95
C LEU A 57 -9.92 -7.46 10.55
N THR A 58 -10.14 -8.07 11.71
CA THR A 58 -11.40 -7.93 12.43
C THR A 58 -11.43 -6.55 13.10
N PRO A 59 -12.56 -5.80 13.07
CA PRO A 59 -12.67 -4.52 13.76
C PRO A 59 -12.34 -4.67 15.25
N GLY A 60 -11.45 -3.81 15.77
CA GLY A 60 -11.01 -3.85 17.18
C GLY A 60 -10.02 -4.97 17.50
N ALA A 61 -9.51 -5.70 16.51
CA ALA A 61 -8.44 -6.67 16.75
C ALA A 61 -7.13 -5.94 17.07
N HIS A 62 -6.49 -6.39 18.15
CA HIS A 62 -5.15 -5.99 18.55
C HIS A 62 -4.21 -7.18 18.41
N ILE A 63 -3.18 -7.04 17.58
CA ILE A 63 -2.20 -8.09 17.28
C ILE A 63 -0.83 -7.46 17.37
N THR A 64 0.00 -7.89 18.32
CA THR A 64 1.35 -7.33 18.52
C THR A 64 2.39 -8.45 18.58
N GLY A 65 3.49 -8.31 17.83
CA GLY A 65 4.62 -9.23 17.80
C GLY A 65 4.31 -10.58 17.14
N GLN A 66 3.12 -10.76 16.56
CA GLN A 66 2.71 -12.04 16.00
C GLN A 66 3.30 -12.21 14.60
N LYS A 67 4.00 -13.32 14.38
CA LYS A 67 4.58 -13.68 13.09
C LYS A 67 3.64 -14.58 12.29
N PHE A 68 3.46 -14.26 11.01
CA PHE A 68 2.64 -15.01 10.08
C PHE A 68 3.42 -15.38 8.83
N LYS A 69 3.13 -16.56 8.29
CA LYS A 69 3.66 -16.99 7.00
C LYS A 69 2.77 -16.50 5.87
N CYS A 70 3.38 -15.91 4.84
CA CYS A 70 2.67 -15.47 3.66
C CYS A 70 2.00 -16.66 2.92
N LYS A 71 0.69 -16.53 2.65
CA LYS A 71 -0.12 -17.45 1.83
C LYS A 71 0.14 -17.33 0.32
N GLY A 72 1.14 -16.54 -0.09
CA GLY A 72 1.61 -16.48 -1.46
C GLY A 72 2.40 -17.74 -1.79
N SER A 73 2.02 -18.47 -2.85
CA SER A 73 2.70 -19.69 -3.28
C SER A 73 4.20 -19.49 -3.50
N ASN A 74 4.58 -18.31 -4.02
CA ASN A 74 5.96 -17.98 -4.37
C ASN A 74 6.70 -17.21 -3.26
N CYS A 75 5.99 -16.47 -2.41
CA CYS A 75 6.61 -15.63 -1.38
C CYS A 75 7.00 -16.47 -0.15
N ARG A 76 6.02 -17.10 0.53
CA ARG A 76 6.23 -17.94 1.72
C ARG A 76 7.06 -17.34 2.88
N GLU A 77 7.46 -16.08 2.78
CA GLU A 77 8.20 -15.34 3.80
C GLU A 77 7.38 -15.19 5.08
N ILE A 78 8.10 -15.03 6.19
CA ILE A 78 7.52 -14.76 7.51
C ILE A 78 7.55 -13.26 7.74
N PHE A 79 6.41 -12.68 8.08
CA PHE A 79 6.27 -11.26 8.39
C PHE A 79 5.62 -11.06 9.75
N GLU A 80 5.86 -9.91 10.36
CA GLU A 80 5.31 -9.54 11.67
C GLU A 80 4.06 -8.67 11.51
N VAL A 81 3.06 -8.88 12.35
CA VAL A 81 1.84 -8.06 12.38
C VAL A 81 1.80 -7.30 13.70
N ASN A 82 1.70 -5.97 13.58
CA ASN A 82 1.50 -5.05 14.69
C ASN A 82 0.36 -4.09 14.34
N VAL A 83 -0.82 -4.34 14.92
CA VAL A 83 -2.09 -3.62 14.71
C VAL A 83 -2.78 -3.39 16.04
#